data_AF-D5ZVA1-F1
#
_entry.id   AF-D5ZVA1-F1
#
_cell.length_a   1.000
_cell.length_b   1.000
_cell.length_c   1.000
_cell.angle_alpha   90.00
_cell.angle_beta   90.00
_cell.angle_gamma   90.00
#
_symmetry.space_group_name_H-M   'P 1'
#
loop_
_entity.id
_entity.type
_entity.pdbx_description
1 polymer ?
#
loop_
_entity_poly.entity_id
_entity_poly.type
_entity_poly.pdbx_seq_one_letter_code
_entity_poly.pdbx_strand_id
1 'polypeptide(L)'
;MGVGTPGIVEADGTVRLGTALPGWTGLGLGERLRRSFKCPVLVENDANAAVVAEHWKGAAKETCDVVFVLAGLSPGAGSLIGGRLHRGYSGAAGEIGALHLLGREATPETLLSTTDEPLHPLDEQAVAEVFARAREGDRRALAAVDRFTRRLVHDVAALVLALDPELVVIGGWAAGLDGVLEPLRRELARYCLRPPRVALSLLGEAAVATGALRLALDHVEEQLFAVDGTVTARR
;
A
#
# COMPACT_ATOMS: atom_id res chain seq x y z
N MET A 1 -1.93 20.93 0.73
CA MET A 1 -2.47 19.89 -0.15
C MET A 1 -1.67 18.62 0.06
N GLY A 2 -2.34 17.50 0.34
CA GLY A 2 -1.71 16.18 0.34
C GLY A 2 -1.98 15.45 -0.98
N VAL A 3 -1.03 14.64 -1.42
CA VAL A 3 -1.09 13.88 -2.67
C VAL A 3 -0.58 12.47 -2.41
N GLY A 4 -1.38 11.46 -2.76
CA GLY A 4 -0.93 10.07 -2.82
C GLY A 4 -0.52 9.71 -4.24
N THR A 5 0.55 8.93 -4.40
CA THR A 5 1.04 8.46 -5.70
C THR A 5 1.57 7.03 -5.60
N PRO A 6 1.44 6.19 -6.65
CA PRO A 6 2.21 4.97 -6.72
C PRO A 6 3.71 5.28 -6.80
N GLY A 7 4.52 4.31 -6.37
CA GLY A 7 5.98 4.35 -6.45
C GLY A 7 6.68 4.87 -5.21
N ILE A 8 8.01 4.91 -5.30
CA ILE A 8 8.90 5.32 -4.19
C ILE A 8 9.00 6.83 -4.19
N VAL A 9 8.57 7.45 -3.08
CA VAL A 9 8.55 8.91 -2.91
C VAL A 9 9.65 9.35 -1.95
N GLU A 10 10.44 10.33 -2.36
CA GLU A 10 11.46 10.97 -1.53
C GLU A 10 10.85 12.03 -0.61
N ALA A 11 11.58 12.41 0.43
CA ALA A 11 11.13 13.41 1.42
C ALA A 11 10.83 14.79 0.81
N ASP A 12 11.42 15.14 -0.33
CA ASP A 12 11.16 16.41 -1.03
C ASP A 12 9.90 16.38 -1.92
N GLY A 13 9.29 15.20 -2.09
CA GLY A 13 8.13 14.93 -2.93
C GLY A 13 8.46 14.52 -4.37
N THR A 14 9.70 14.10 -4.64
CA THR A 14 10.12 13.49 -5.90
C THR A 14 9.70 12.01 -5.96
N VAL A 15 9.11 11.59 -7.08
CA VAL A 15 8.85 10.17 -7.37
C VAL A 15 10.13 9.55 -7.89
N ARG A 16 10.94 8.95 -7.00
CA ARG A 16 12.23 8.34 -7.36
C ARG A 16 12.06 7.23 -8.37
N LEU A 17 11.05 6.39 -8.19
CA LEU A 17 10.75 5.27 -9.07
C LEU A 17 9.23 5.08 -9.17
N GLY A 18 8.69 5.18 -10.39
CA GLY A 18 7.29 4.88 -10.68
C GLY A 18 7.20 3.88 -11.83
N THR A 19 6.88 2.63 -11.53
CA THR A 19 6.79 1.55 -12.54
C THR A 19 5.44 1.54 -13.26
N ALA A 20 4.37 1.99 -12.58
CA ALA A 20 3.02 1.98 -13.11
C ALA A 20 2.70 3.16 -14.03
N LEU A 21 3.43 4.28 -13.92
CA LEU A 21 3.13 5.53 -14.63
C LEU A 21 4.33 5.98 -15.50
N PRO A 22 4.24 5.88 -16.84
CA PRO A 22 5.31 6.30 -17.73
C PRO A 22 5.71 7.76 -17.52
N GLY A 23 7.02 8.01 -17.40
CA GLY A 23 7.58 9.36 -17.22
C GLY A 23 7.53 9.91 -15.79
N TRP A 24 7.07 9.13 -14.80
CA TRP A 24 7.04 9.58 -13.40
C TRP A 24 8.35 9.34 -12.65
N THR A 25 9.18 8.42 -13.11
CA THR A 25 10.52 8.20 -12.53
C THR A 25 11.37 9.47 -12.63
N GLY A 26 11.83 9.97 -11.48
CA GLY A 26 12.59 11.21 -11.34
C GLY A 26 11.74 12.49 -11.39
N LEU A 27 10.41 12.38 -11.44
CA LEU A 27 9.52 13.54 -11.48
C LEU A 27 9.43 14.21 -10.10
N GLY A 28 9.85 15.47 -10.02
CA GLY A 28 9.61 16.34 -8.87
C GLY A 28 8.14 16.73 -8.73
N LEU A 29 7.26 15.76 -8.43
CA LEU A 29 5.80 15.94 -8.42
C LEU A 29 5.37 17.05 -7.46
N GLY A 30 5.96 17.08 -6.26
CA GLY A 30 5.70 18.14 -5.28
C GLY A 30 6.03 19.54 -5.82
N GLU A 31 7.20 19.70 -6.44
CA GLU A 31 7.64 20.96 -7.04
C GLU A 31 6.74 21.38 -8.21
N ARG A 32 6.37 20.43 -9.07
CA ARG A 32 5.49 20.66 -10.20
C ARG A 32 4.11 21.16 -9.76
N LEU A 33 3.52 20.54 -8.75
CA LEU A 33 2.21 20.92 -8.21
C LEU A 33 2.26 22.27 -7.46
N ARG A 34 3.34 22.57 -6.74
CA ARG A 34 3.53 23.88 -6.06
C ARG A 34 3.48 25.06 -7.04
N ARG A 35 3.82 24.87 -8.31
CA ARG A 35 3.68 25.93 -9.34
C ARG A 35 2.22 26.31 -9.63
N SER A 36 1.28 25.39 -9.37
CA SER A 36 -0.15 25.59 -9.64
C SER A 36 -0.96 25.91 -8.38
N PHE A 37 -0.45 25.60 -7.18
CA PHE A 37 -1.18 25.77 -5.92
C PHE A 37 -0.41 26.65 -4.93
N LYS A 38 -1.11 27.60 -4.30
CA LYS A 38 -0.53 28.56 -3.34
C LYS A 38 -0.37 28.01 -1.91
N CYS A 39 -0.35 26.69 -1.73
CA CYS A 39 -0.24 26.06 -0.42
C CYS A 39 0.88 25.01 -0.41
N PRO A 40 1.39 24.61 0.76
CA PRO A 40 2.32 23.49 0.86
C PRO A 40 1.76 22.23 0.18
N VAL A 41 2.60 21.54 -0.58
CA VAL A 41 2.28 20.25 -1.22
C VAL A 41 3.12 19.18 -0.54
N LEU A 42 2.44 18.16 0.00
CA LEU A 42 3.03 16.97 0.57
C LEU A 42 2.68 15.80 -0.34
N VAL A 43 3.70 15.07 -0.79
CA VAL A 43 3.53 13.89 -1.64
C VAL A 43 3.91 12.67 -0.81
N GLU A 44 3.10 11.63 -0.90
CA GLU A 44 3.31 10.36 -0.19
C GLU A 44 3.01 9.19 -1.11
N ASN A 45 3.63 8.04 -0.83
CA ASN A 45 3.27 6.77 -1.44
C ASN A 45 1.80 6.41 -1.12
N ASP A 46 1.11 5.78 -2.07
CA ASP A 46 -0.29 5.38 -1.96
C ASP A 46 -0.59 4.42 -0.81
N ALA A 47 0.21 3.36 -0.63
CA ALA A 47 0.04 2.40 0.47
C ALA A 47 0.36 3.04 1.83
N ASN A 48 1.36 3.92 1.90
CA ASN A 48 1.65 4.74 3.09
C ASN A 48 0.48 5.67 3.45
N ALA A 49 -0.08 6.36 2.46
CA ALA A 49 -1.26 7.19 2.69
C ALA A 49 -2.44 6.33 3.17
N ALA A 50 -2.66 5.17 2.54
CA ALA A 50 -3.77 4.28 2.90
C ALA A 50 -3.66 3.75 4.34
N VAL A 51 -2.47 3.37 4.84
CA VAL A 51 -2.33 2.93 6.24
C VAL A 51 -2.62 4.06 7.23
N VAL A 52 -2.20 5.30 6.91
CA VAL A 52 -2.54 6.48 7.72
C VAL A 52 -4.04 6.71 7.76
N ALA A 53 -4.73 6.51 6.63
CA ALA A 53 -6.18 6.65 6.55
C ALA A 53 -6.90 5.59 7.40
N GLU A 54 -6.50 4.32 7.28
CA GLU A 54 -7.10 3.22 8.01
C GLU A 54 -6.87 3.34 9.53
N HIS A 55 -5.73 3.88 9.95
CA HIS A 55 -5.46 4.20 11.35
C HIS A 55 -6.26 5.41 11.85
N TRP A 56 -6.60 6.34 10.97
CA TRP A 56 -7.41 7.50 11.38
C TRP A 56 -8.90 7.17 11.47
N LYS A 57 -9.46 6.50 10.45
CA LYS A 57 -10.90 6.35 10.25
C LYS A 57 -11.36 4.94 9.85
N GLY A 58 -10.45 3.98 9.74
CA GLY A 58 -10.75 2.66 9.19
C GLY A 58 -10.52 1.52 10.18
N ALA A 59 -10.13 0.36 9.63
CA ALA A 59 -9.97 -0.91 10.32
C ALA A 59 -8.89 -0.87 11.41
N ALA A 60 -7.95 0.07 11.34
CA ALA A 60 -6.76 0.14 12.18
C ALA A 60 -6.83 1.21 13.27
N LYS A 61 -8.00 1.79 13.54
CA LYS A 61 -8.18 2.93 14.46
C LYS A 61 -7.59 2.74 15.87
N GLU A 62 -7.64 1.51 16.38
CA GLU A 62 -7.23 1.18 17.75
C GLU A 62 -5.97 0.30 17.75
N THR A 63 -5.12 0.40 16.72
CA THR A 63 -3.96 -0.51 16.55
C THR A 63 -2.74 0.25 16.06
N CYS A 64 -1.63 0.14 16.79
CA CYS A 64 -0.42 0.91 16.54
C CYS A 64 0.58 0.21 15.60
N ASP A 65 0.58 -1.12 15.56
CA ASP A 65 1.48 -1.93 14.74
C ASP A 65 0.68 -2.59 13.62
N VAL A 66 0.72 -1.97 12.44
CA VAL A 66 -0.21 -2.25 11.34
C VAL A 66 0.56 -2.35 10.04
N VAL A 67 0.21 -3.33 9.23
CA VAL A 67 0.61 -3.40 7.82
C VAL A 67 -0.65 -3.24 6.97
N PHE A 68 -0.71 -2.21 6.14
CA PHE A 68 -1.67 -2.11 5.06
C PHE A 68 -1.04 -2.67 3.79
N VAL A 69 -1.75 -3.52 3.07
CA VAL A 69 -1.36 -4.00 1.76
C VAL A 69 -2.34 -3.49 0.72
N LEU A 70 -1.84 -2.68 -0.20
CA LEU A 70 -2.54 -2.27 -1.40
C LEU A 70 -2.39 -3.41 -2.42
N ALA A 71 -3.32 -4.35 -2.39
CA ALA A 71 -3.26 -5.55 -3.21
C ALA A 71 -3.50 -5.21 -4.69
N GLY A 72 -2.65 -5.77 -5.55
CA GLY A 72 -2.72 -5.63 -6.99
C GLY A 72 -1.69 -6.48 -7.70
N LEU A 73 -1.62 -6.39 -9.03
CA LEU A 73 -0.55 -6.98 -9.83
C LEU A 73 0.83 -6.52 -9.34
N SER A 74 1.02 -5.25 -9.02
CA SER A 74 2.21 -4.77 -8.31
C SER A 74 1.81 -4.33 -6.89
N PRO A 75 1.78 -5.24 -5.90
CA PRO A 75 1.34 -4.89 -4.56
C PRO A 75 2.34 -3.97 -3.87
N GLY A 76 1.83 -2.97 -3.16
CA GLY A 76 2.59 -2.11 -2.26
C GLY A 76 2.09 -2.26 -0.83
N ALA A 77 2.92 -1.89 0.14
CA ALA A 77 2.53 -1.91 1.55
C ALA A 77 2.97 -0.66 2.31
N GLY A 78 2.09 -0.18 3.19
CA GLY A 78 2.38 0.87 4.16
C GLY A 78 2.39 0.27 5.55
N SER A 79 3.29 0.72 6.42
CA SER A 79 3.41 0.16 7.79
C SER A 79 3.39 1.25 8.86
N LEU A 80 2.67 1.00 9.94
CA LEU A 80 2.80 1.74 11.20
C LEU A 80 3.55 0.87 12.20
N ILE A 81 4.53 1.47 12.89
CA ILE A 81 5.27 0.84 13.99
C ILE A 81 5.13 1.78 15.19
N GLY A 82 4.52 1.30 16.27
CA GLY A 82 4.19 2.13 17.43
C GLY A 82 3.34 3.35 17.07
N GLY A 83 2.42 3.22 16.11
CA GLY A 83 1.52 4.26 15.64
C GLY A 83 2.17 5.28 14.70
N ARG A 84 3.41 5.06 14.28
CA ARG A 84 4.18 5.97 13.42
C ARG A 84 4.41 5.36 12.05
N LEU A 85 4.15 6.15 11.01
CA LEU A 85 4.40 5.74 9.63
C LEU A 85 5.88 5.43 9.39
N HIS A 86 6.15 4.18 9.00
CA HIS A 86 7.48 3.68 8.71
C HIS A 86 7.76 3.73 7.21
N ARG A 87 8.52 4.74 6.77
CA ARG A 87 8.92 4.94 5.36
C ARG A 87 10.22 4.21 4.98
N GLY A 88 10.93 3.67 5.97
CA GLY A 88 12.31 3.21 5.83
C GLY A 88 13.31 4.34 5.60
N TYR A 89 14.56 4.00 5.28
CA TYR A 89 15.64 4.96 5.11
C TYR A 89 15.46 5.89 3.89
N SER A 90 14.94 5.36 2.78
CA SER A 90 14.86 6.08 1.51
C SER A 90 13.45 6.17 0.93
N GLY A 91 12.41 5.94 1.74
CA GLY A 91 11.02 5.93 1.27
C GLY A 91 10.56 4.65 0.59
N ALA A 92 11.40 3.59 0.59
CA ALA A 92 11.15 2.33 -0.13
C ALA A 92 10.68 1.17 0.75
N ALA A 93 10.32 1.44 2.01
CA ALA A 93 9.75 0.38 2.86
C ALA A 93 8.40 -0.08 2.27
N GLY A 94 8.18 -1.40 2.25
CA GLY A 94 6.92 -1.98 1.79
C GLY A 94 6.77 -2.17 0.29
N GLU A 95 7.85 -2.04 -0.50
CA GLU A 95 7.91 -2.39 -1.93
C GLU A 95 7.88 -3.91 -2.18
N ILE A 96 6.86 -4.59 -1.64
CA ILE A 96 6.71 -6.05 -1.68
C ILE A 96 6.42 -6.61 -3.06
N GLY A 97 5.94 -5.77 -3.99
CA GLY A 97 5.79 -6.13 -5.38
C GLY A 97 7.09 -6.64 -6.00
N ALA A 98 8.25 -6.19 -5.52
CA ALA A 98 9.57 -6.62 -5.99
C ALA A 98 10.02 -8.00 -5.44
N LEU A 99 9.31 -8.61 -4.50
CA LEU A 99 9.73 -9.88 -3.89
C LEU A 99 9.89 -11.03 -4.90
N HIS A 100 9.23 -10.98 -6.06
CA HIS A 100 9.44 -12.00 -7.09
C HIS A 100 10.88 -12.06 -7.61
N LEU A 101 11.60 -10.93 -7.58
CA LEU A 101 13.00 -10.85 -8.00
C LEU A 101 13.93 -11.68 -7.10
N LEU A 102 13.47 -12.10 -5.91
CA LEU A 102 14.23 -12.89 -4.94
C LEU A 102 14.06 -14.41 -5.13
N GLY A 103 13.53 -14.87 -6.27
CA GLY A 103 13.50 -16.30 -6.62
C GLY A 103 12.12 -16.87 -6.96
N ARG A 104 11.15 -16.04 -7.37
CA ARG A 104 9.87 -16.52 -7.93
C ARG A 104 9.85 -16.20 -9.43
N GLU A 105 9.68 -17.22 -10.26
CA GLU A 105 9.77 -17.12 -11.72
C GLU A 105 8.59 -16.37 -12.39
N ALA A 106 7.45 -16.24 -11.71
CA ALA A 106 6.27 -15.59 -12.30
C ALA A 106 6.35 -14.06 -12.15
N THR A 107 6.37 -13.36 -13.29
CA THR A 107 6.23 -11.91 -13.32
C THR A 107 4.82 -11.52 -12.89
N PRO A 108 4.66 -10.45 -12.08
CA PRO A 108 3.38 -10.13 -11.47
C PRO A 108 2.23 -9.92 -12.46
N GLU A 109 2.54 -9.41 -13.65
CA GLU A 109 1.58 -9.10 -14.74
C GLU A 109 0.92 -10.35 -15.34
N THR A 110 1.52 -11.53 -15.16
CA THR A 110 0.97 -12.80 -15.66
C THR A 110 0.12 -13.54 -14.63
N LEU A 111 0.13 -13.10 -13.36
CA LEU A 111 -0.50 -13.84 -12.27
C LEU A 111 -2.00 -14.01 -12.48
N LEU A 112 -2.68 -12.92 -12.86
CA LEU A 112 -4.11 -12.89 -13.13
C LEU A 112 -4.49 -13.13 -14.61
N SER A 113 -3.51 -13.42 -15.48
CA SER A 113 -3.80 -13.69 -16.90
C SER A 113 -4.60 -14.98 -17.09
N THR A 114 -5.59 -14.92 -17.99
CA THR A 114 -6.40 -16.08 -18.42
C THR A 114 -6.15 -16.47 -19.88
N THR A 115 -5.33 -15.69 -20.59
CA THR A 115 -5.05 -15.76 -22.04
C THR A 115 -3.56 -15.89 -22.36
N ASP A 116 -2.70 -16.05 -21.35
CA ASP A 116 -1.24 -16.03 -21.43
C ASP A 116 -0.63 -14.69 -21.88
N GLU A 117 -1.46 -13.65 -22.07
CA GLU A 117 -1.02 -12.27 -22.26
C GLU A 117 -0.98 -11.51 -20.91
N PRO A 118 0.02 -10.67 -20.64
CA PRO A 118 0.11 -9.90 -19.40
C PRO A 118 -1.06 -8.91 -19.26
N LEU A 119 -1.59 -8.77 -18.05
CA LEU A 119 -2.53 -7.71 -17.72
C LEU A 119 -1.77 -6.44 -17.30
N HIS A 120 -2.25 -5.28 -17.73
CA HIS A 120 -1.66 -4.01 -17.31
C HIS A 120 -1.95 -3.76 -15.81
N PRO A 121 -0.96 -3.39 -14.98
CA PRO A 121 -1.13 -3.22 -13.53
C PRO A 121 -2.23 -2.24 -13.09
N LEU A 122 -2.54 -1.25 -13.94
CA LEU A 122 -3.57 -0.23 -13.70
C LEU A 122 -4.90 -0.50 -14.40
N ASP A 123 -5.07 -1.65 -15.08
CA ASP A 123 -6.34 -2.01 -15.71
C ASP A 123 -7.25 -2.73 -14.71
N GLU A 124 -7.93 -1.93 -13.89
CA GLU A 124 -8.81 -2.43 -12.83
C GLU A 124 -9.99 -3.24 -13.39
N GLN A 125 -10.49 -2.85 -14.57
CA GLN A 125 -11.62 -3.52 -15.20
C GLN A 125 -11.26 -4.94 -15.65
N ALA A 126 -10.07 -5.11 -16.25
CA ALA A 126 -9.62 -6.43 -16.69
C ALA A 126 -9.46 -7.41 -15.52
N VAL A 127 -9.00 -6.94 -14.36
CA VAL A 127 -8.89 -7.81 -13.17
C VAL A 127 -10.23 -8.06 -12.51
N ALA A 128 -11.10 -7.05 -12.40
CA ALA A 128 -12.45 -7.25 -11.88
C ALA A 128 -13.20 -8.34 -12.68
N GLU A 129 -13.02 -8.36 -14.00
CA GLU A 129 -13.57 -9.40 -14.89
C GLU A 129 -13.02 -10.80 -14.57
N VAL A 130 -11.71 -10.94 -14.30
CA VAL A 130 -11.11 -12.23 -13.89
C VAL A 130 -11.73 -12.72 -12.58
N PHE A 131 -11.90 -11.85 -11.58
CA PHE A 131 -12.55 -12.22 -10.32
C PHE A 131 -14.04 -12.55 -10.49
N ALA A 132 -14.75 -11.85 -11.38
CA ALA A 132 -16.15 -12.14 -11.70
C ALA A 132 -16.31 -13.53 -12.33
N ARG A 133 -15.51 -13.85 -13.37
CA ARG A 133 -15.51 -15.17 -14.01
C ARG A 133 -15.13 -16.30 -13.05
N ALA A 134 -14.21 -16.05 -12.13
CA ALA A 134 -13.85 -17.02 -11.09
C ALA A 134 -15.05 -17.34 -10.18
N ARG A 135 -15.86 -16.32 -9.81
CA ARG A 135 -17.11 -16.50 -9.05
C ARG A 135 -18.15 -17.31 -9.82
N GLU A 136 -18.16 -17.22 -11.14
CA GLU A 136 -19.02 -18.02 -12.03
C GLU A 136 -18.50 -19.46 -12.27
N GLY A 137 -17.32 -19.79 -11.75
CA GLY A 137 -16.73 -21.13 -11.84
C GLY A 137 -15.85 -21.36 -13.07
N ASP A 138 -15.47 -20.31 -13.80
CA ASP A 138 -14.51 -20.44 -14.90
C ASP A 138 -13.18 -21.01 -14.38
N ARG A 139 -12.75 -22.14 -14.95
CA ARG A 139 -11.55 -22.87 -14.51
C ARG A 139 -10.25 -22.08 -14.68
N ARG A 140 -10.12 -21.30 -15.76
CA ARG A 140 -8.92 -20.50 -16.01
C ARG A 140 -8.86 -19.31 -15.07
N ALA A 141 -10.00 -18.65 -14.85
CA ALA A 141 -10.12 -17.56 -13.89
C ALA A 141 -9.84 -18.02 -12.45
N LEU A 142 -10.39 -19.17 -12.04
CA LEU A 142 -10.09 -19.78 -10.74
C LEU A 142 -8.59 -20.05 -10.57
N ALA A 143 -7.94 -20.63 -11.59
CA ALA A 143 -6.49 -20.86 -11.55
C ALA A 143 -5.68 -19.56 -11.47
N ALA A 144 -6.12 -18.50 -12.15
CA ALA A 144 -5.50 -17.18 -12.11
C ALA A 144 -5.62 -16.54 -10.71
N VAL A 145 -6.82 -16.56 -10.13
CA VAL A 145 -7.07 -16.07 -8.76
C VAL A 145 -6.27 -16.85 -7.71
N ASP A 146 -6.14 -18.17 -7.87
CA ASP A 146 -5.34 -19.01 -6.98
C ASP A 146 -3.83 -18.68 -7.07
N ARG A 147 -3.28 -18.45 -8.27
CA ARG A 147 -1.90 -17.98 -8.43
C ARG A 147 -1.68 -16.63 -7.75
N PHE A 148 -2.58 -15.68 -7.97
CA PHE A 148 -2.54 -14.36 -7.33
C PHE A 148 -2.61 -14.47 -5.81
N THR A 149 -3.54 -15.25 -5.29
CA THR A 149 -3.73 -15.45 -3.85
C THR A 149 -2.48 -16.04 -3.21
N ARG A 150 -1.86 -17.06 -3.81
CA ARG A 150 -0.60 -17.63 -3.31
C ARG A 150 0.53 -16.61 -3.28
N ARG A 151 0.63 -15.74 -4.29
CA ARG A 151 1.63 -14.67 -4.31
C ARG A 151 1.39 -13.67 -3.20
N LEU A 152 0.16 -13.16 -3.08
CA LEU A 152 -0.21 -12.19 -2.06
C LEU A 152 0.04 -12.72 -0.65
N VAL A 153 -0.30 -14.00 -0.41
CA VAL A 153 -0.01 -14.70 0.84
C VAL A 153 1.48 -14.72 1.17
N HIS A 154 2.32 -15.01 0.18
CA HIS A 154 3.78 -15.00 0.36
C HIS A 154 4.31 -13.60 0.67
N ASP A 155 3.86 -12.59 -0.07
CA ASP A 155 4.33 -11.21 0.09
C ASP A 155 3.93 -10.64 1.46
N VAL A 156 2.69 -10.90 1.90
CA VAL A 156 2.20 -10.52 3.24
C VAL A 156 2.99 -11.24 4.32
N ALA A 157 3.24 -12.54 4.17
CA ALA A 157 4.00 -13.32 5.17
C ALA A 157 5.41 -12.76 5.38
N ALA A 158 6.07 -12.27 4.33
CA ALA A 158 7.38 -11.64 4.46
C ALA A 158 7.35 -10.40 5.36
N LEU A 159 6.34 -9.54 5.21
CA LEU A 159 6.17 -8.36 6.08
C LEU A 159 5.80 -8.76 7.51
N VAL A 160 4.93 -9.74 7.68
CA VAL A 160 4.54 -10.21 9.02
C VAL A 160 5.75 -10.76 9.77
N LEU A 161 6.59 -11.56 9.11
CA LEU A 161 7.80 -12.09 9.72
C LEU A 161 8.85 -11.01 10.02
N ALA A 162 8.89 -9.94 9.23
CA ALA A 162 9.86 -8.86 9.41
C ALA A 162 9.43 -7.84 10.48
N LEU A 163 8.12 -7.57 10.59
CA LEU A 163 7.59 -6.45 11.38
C LEU A 163 6.78 -6.87 12.62
N ASP A 164 6.32 -8.12 12.69
CA ASP A 164 5.43 -8.63 13.75
C ASP A 164 4.23 -7.70 14.03
N PRO A 165 3.42 -7.34 13.02
CA PRO A 165 2.30 -6.43 13.20
C PRO A 165 1.18 -7.08 14.03
N GLU A 166 0.35 -6.26 14.68
CA GLU A 166 -0.86 -6.74 15.33
C GLU A 166 -2.01 -6.95 14.32
N LEU A 167 -2.04 -6.13 13.27
CA LEU A 167 -3.09 -6.13 12.25
C LEU A 167 -2.51 -6.01 10.84
N VAL A 168 -2.99 -6.87 9.94
CA VAL A 168 -2.84 -6.72 8.50
C VAL A 168 -4.17 -6.27 7.91
N VAL A 169 -4.17 -5.14 7.22
CA VAL A 169 -5.32 -4.61 6.48
C VAL A 169 -5.07 -4.81 4.99
N ILE A 170 -5.99 -5.47 4.30
CA ILE A 170 -5.92 -5.70 2.86
C ILE A 170 -6.87 -4.73 2.16
N GLY A 171 -6.34 -3.84 1.34
CA GLY A 171 -7.09 -2.96 0.44
C GLY A 171 -6.68 -3.15 -1.01
N GLY A 172 -7.15 -2.26 -1.89
CA GLY A 172 -6.90 -2.33 -3.34
C GLY A 172 -8.16 -2.67 -4.15
N TRP A 173 -7.94 -2.89 -5.44
CA TRP A 173 -8.93 -2.83 -6.52
C TRP A 173 -9.75 -4.10 -6.72
N ALA A 174 -9.45 -5.17 -6.00
CA ALA A 174 -10.15 -6.43 -6.20
C ALA A 174 -11.46 -6.45 -5.39
N ALA A 175 -12.55 -6.06 -6.06
CA ALA A 175 -13.90 -6.52 -5.75
C ALA A 175 -13.92 -8.06 -5.75
N GLY A 176 -13.61 -8.68 -4.61
CA GLY A 176 -13.41 -10.13 -4.48
C GLY A 176 -12.31 -10.57 -3.50
N LEU A 177 -11.64 -9.66 -2.78
CA LEU A 177 -10.60 -10.03 -1.80
C LEU A 177 -11.12 -10.72 -0.54
N ASP A 178 -12.44 -10.82 -0.33
CA ASP A 178 -13.03 -11.60 0.76
C ASP A 178 -12.47 -13.03 0.80
N GLY A 179 -12.30 -13.63 -0.39
CA GLY A 179 -11.76 -14.99 -0.55
C GLY A 179 -10.28 -15.14 -0.18
N VAL A 180 -9.54 -14.05 -0.04
CA VAL A 180 -8.10 -14.05 0.28
C VAL A 180 -7.84 -14.07 1.79
N LEU A 181 -8.78 -13.59 2.62
CA LEU A 181 -8.58 -13.48 4.07
C LEU A 181 -8.30 -14.83 4.72
N GLU A 182 -9.05 -15.87 4.35
CA GLU A 182 -8.91 -17.19 4.95
C GLU A 182 -7.60 -17.88 4.55
N PRO A 183 -7.19 -17.91 3.27
CA PRO A 183 -5.84 -18.30 2.88
C PRO A 183 -4.72 -17.56 3.63
N LEU A 184 -4.85 -16.24 3.81
CA LEU A 184 -3.87 -15.45 4.57
C LEU A 184 -3.80 -15.90 6.03
N ARG A 185 -4.93 -15.94 6.74
CA ARG A 185 -4.97 -16.36 8.15
C ARG A 185 -4.38 -17.75 8.33
N ARG A 186 -4.77 -18.70 7.47
CA ARG A 186 -4.28 -20.06 7.50
C ARG A 186 -2.77 -20.13 7.31
N GLU A 187 -2.22 -19.41 6.34
CA GLU A 187 -0.78 -19.43 6.08
C GLU A 187 0.01 -18.75 7.20
N LEU A 188 -0.42 -17.58 7.66
CA LEU A 188 0.27 -16.85 8.73
C LEU A 188 0.31 -17.64 10.04
N ALA A 189 -0.76 -18.38 10.35
CA ALA A 189 -0.82 -19.28 11.52
C ALA A 189 0.23 -20.41 11.50
N ARG A 190 0.85 -20.71 10.34
CA ARG A 190 1.90 -21.74 10.24
C ARG A 190 3.27 -21.23 10.68
N TYR A 191 3.51 -19.93 10.58
CA TYR A 191 4.82 -19.32 10.83
C TYR A 191 4.85 -18.43 12.07
N CYS A 192 3.69 -17.94 12.51
CA CYS A 192 3.59 -17.01 13.63
C CYS A 192 3.11 -17.72 14.89
N LEU A 193 3.81 -17.55 16.01
CA LEU A 193 3.34 -18.02 17.31
C LEU A 193 2.01 -17.34 17.71
N ARG A 194 1.89 -16.05 17.38
CA ARG A 194 0.66 -15.25 17.52
C ARG A 194 0.35 -14.63 16.16
N PRO A 195 -0.53 -15.24 15.35
CA PRO A 195 -0.84 -14.69 14.03
C PRO A 195 -1.54 -13.32 14.18
N PRO A 196 -1.24 -12.36 13.29
CA PRO A 196 -1.90 -11.06 13.31
C PRO A 196 -3.38 -11.21 12.96
N ARG A 197 -4.18 -10.24 13.38
CA ARG A 197 -5.53 -10.07 12.83
C ARG A 197 -5.40 -9.73 11.35
N VAL A 198 -6.32 -10.24 10.54
CA VAL A 198 -6.39 -9.92 9.10
C VAL A 198 -7.79 -9.42 8.78
N ALA A 199 -7.88 -8.21 8.21
CA ALA A 199 -9.13 -7.55 7.87
C ALA A 199 -9.05 -6.91 6.47
N LEU A 200 -10.20 -6.60 5.90
CA LEU A 200 -10.28 -5.76 4.71
C LEU A 200 -10.26 -4.27 5.11
N SER A 201 -9.78 -3.44 4.20
CA SER A 201 -9.90 -1.99 4.27
C SER A 201 -11.37 -1.59 4.43
N LEU A 202 -11.64 -0.66 5.36
CA LEU A 202 -12.99 -0.07 5.51
C LEU A 202 -13.18 1.16 4.62
N LEU A 203 -12.11 1.75 4.11
CA LEU A 203 -12.15 2.96 3.29
C LEU A 203 -12.14 2.67 1.78
N GLY A 204 -11.73 1.47 1.37
CA GLY A 204 -11.70 1.07 -0.04
C GLY A 204 -10.93 2.07 -0.91
N GLU A 205 -11.51 2.47 -2.04
CA GLU A 205 -10.93 3.44 -2.98
C GLU A 205 -10.64 4.82 -2.35
N ALA A 206 -11.34 5.18 -1.26
CA ALA A 206 -11.13 6.45 -0.58
C ALA A 206 -9.91 6.45 0.36
N ALA A 207 -9.26 5.30 0.60
CA ALA A 207 -8.16 5.18 1.55
C ALA A 207 -7.00 6.12 1.22
N VAL A 208 -6.53 6.13 -0.03
CA VAL A 208 -5.36 6.94 -0.45
C VAL A 208 -5.66 8.44 -0.30
N ALA A 209 -6.81 8.90 -0.80
CA ALA A 209 -7.19 10.31 -0.71
C ALA A 209 -7.42 10.76 0.74
N THR A 210 -8.03 9.91 1.57
CA THR A 210 -8.25 10.18 3.00
C THR A 210 -6.93 10.25 3.77
N GLY A 211 -5.97 9.41 3.40
CA GLY A 211 -4.62 9.42 3.97
C GLY A 211 -3.84 10.67 3.62
N ALA A 212 -3.85 11.03 2.33
CA ALA A 212 -3.27 12.27 1.86
C ALA A 212 -3.88 13.50 2.56
N LEU A 213 -5.20 13.50 2.79
CA LEU A 213 -5.86 14.51 3.59
C LEU A 213 -5.35 14.52 5.04
N ARG A 214 -5.24 13.37 5.71
CA ARG A 214 -4.75 13.33 7.10
C ARG A 214 -3.33 13.86 7.20
N LEU A 215 -2.43 13.48 6.30
CA LEU A 215 -1.06 13.98 6.28
C LEU A 215 -1.00 15.51 6.08
N ALA A 216 -1.89 16.07 5.26
CA ALA A 216 -1.99 17.52 5.13
C ALA A 216 -2.53 18.19 6.40
N LEU A 217 -3.46 17.55 7.13
CA LEU A 217 -3.95 18.04 8.41
C LEU A 217 -2.87 17.95 9.50
N ASP A 218 -2.15 16.83 9.60
CA ASP A 218 -1.01 16.65 10.51
C ASP A 218 -0.01 17.79 10.35
N HIS A 219 0.37 18.12 9.11
CA HIS A 219 1.29 19.21 8.83
C HIS A 219 0.78 20.59 9.28
N VAL A 220 -0.52 20.85 9.10
CA VAL A 220 -1.11 22.12 9.57
C VAL A 220 -1.18 22.15 11.09
N GLU A 221 -1.56 21.05 11.74
CA GLU A 221 -1.56 20.92 13.20
C GLU A 221 -0.15 21.13 13.77
N GLU A 222 0.87 20.50 13.18
CA GLU A 222 2.27 20.68 13.55
C GLU A 222 2.71 22.13 13.40
N GLN A 223 2.33 22.83 12.33
CA GLN A 223 2.71 24.24 12.13
C GLN A 223 1.96 25.20 13.07
N LEU A 224 0.68 24.94 13.36
CA LEU A 224 -0.13 25.80 14.23
C LEU A 224 0.18 25.62 15.71
N PHE A 225 0.53 24.39 16.12
CA PHE A 225 0.77 24.03 17.51
C PHE A 225 2.25 23.76 17.81
N ALA A 226 3.16 24.00 16.86
CA ALA A 226 4.57 24.14 17.15
C ALA A 226 4.72 25.32 18.13
N VAL A 227 4.86 25.00 19.42
CA VAL A 227 5.32 25.96 20.40
C VAL A 227 6.72 26.36 19.93
N ASP A 228 6.93 27.66 19.70
CA ASP A 228 8.27 28.22 19.51
C ASP A 228 9.12 27.85 20.72
N GLY A 229 9.79 26.70 20.64
CA GLY A 229 10.77 26.26 21.60
C GLY A 229 11.87 27.29 21.57
N THR A 230 11.77 28.28 22.47
CA THR A 230 12.78 29.29 22.70
C THR A 230 13.96 28.60 23.36
N VAL A 231 14.70 27.81 22.59
CA VAL A 231 16.02 27.34 23.00
C VAL A 231 16.97 28.49 22.75
N THR A 232 17.04 29.33 23.76
CA THR A 232 18.22 30.09 24.10
C THR A 232 19.41 29.14 24.25
N ALA A 233 20.16 28.92 23.17
CA ALA A 233 21.54 28.45 23.25
C ALA A 233 22.46 29.64 22.99
N ARG A 234 22.87 30.26 24.10
CA ARG A 234 24.00 31.18 24.18
C ARG A 234 25.30 30.39 23.98
N ARG A 235 26.16 30.93 23.11
CA ARG A 235 27.62 30.77 22.98
C ARG A 235 28.19 29.40 22.62
#